data_AF-A0A662LNP5-F1
#
_entry.id   AF-A0A662LNP5-F1
#
_cell.length_a   1.000
_cell.length_b   1.000
_cell.length_c   1.000
_cell.angle_alpha   90.00
_cell.angle_beta   90.00
_cell.angle_gamma   90.00
#
_symmetry.space_group_name_H-M   'P 1'
#
loop_
_entity.id
_entity.type
_entity.pdbx_description
1 polymer ?
#
loop_
_entity_poly.entity_id
_entity_poly.type
_entity_poly.pdbx_seq_one_letter_code
_entity_poly.pdbx_strand_id
1 'polypeptide(L)'
;MTISIKNKIKEKRKQKPPTVKIKLEPCSVIYEGDVIDCNVTGNPSVMYWRINECAFHETFHKNNPVIFDPEPTPSDDMYVILKVCVENNKGKASDSVKVKIKRLFFGDIHWHTKYCDGTVDMDEVYNNAISDNYLDFAASSVHASTNYLYYFSNLRKKLPLLSFIVYKINKDDPWEKIKKEVSQRNNGDKRPIPSMLGFEWSSSNLFPGGYKWSSHGFDDVGHINFYYKDVYSDAGKYRPLKRKTYDEIFTAMNVEWNNGHRNIGFIHHPLGQLYPFCNVPLIKHIPFLKRKSLIYNTNWGFLARELKNTAARDQIIRGVEVYSTWGTAIGKYSGLPIPWPYCEDNFDLIKETDCITVINDKMESWVENALWEWSENQLKSCRFVMQAGSDSHTVNCPGSAQLDKNKPAGIMAVYAIHNTSEELWDAMNNCDVYGTQLLKIRVNVRFDGQMALGQWIRCKKPLTITVSAQSTFPGIDRGGKNMKPDGYSKDELDYPISDIWVVKKDRGKGRPWCKIIRHVKPNKNMVIVSFEDDDVKPDDFYFVAVRQKGELLRESDGQDEYMAYIGPVFIDKVN
;
A
#
# COMPACT_ATOMS: atom_id res chain seq x y z
N MET A 1 26.47 -67.07 -29.42
CA MET A 1 25.57 -65.90 -29.37
C MET A 1 26.33 -64.75 -28.71
N THR A 2 26.88 -63.85 -29.53
CA THR A 2 27.72 -62.74 -29.09
C THR A 2 26.82 -61.51 -29.00
N ILE A 3 26.46 -61.12 -27.77
CA ILE A 3 25.64 -59.93 -27.53
C ILE A 3 26.51 -58.71 -27.80
N SER A 4 26.25 -58.06 -28.93
CA SER A 4 26.82 -56.78 -29.32
C SER A 4 26.29 -55.70 -28.38
N ILE A 5 27.12 -55.31 -27.39
CA ILE A 5 26.95 -54.06 -26.65
C ILE A 5 27.28 -52.93 -27.63
N LYS A 6 26.27 -52.51 -28.41
CA LYS A 6 26.34 -51.28 -29.19
C LYS A 6 26.41 -50.11 -28.21
N ASN A 7 27.65 -49.65 -28.02
CA ASN A 7 28.03 -48.34 -27.54
C ASN A 7 27.02 -47.26 -27.97
N LYS A 8 26.11 -46.88 -27.04
CA LYS A 8 25.49 -45.55 -27.03
C LYS A 8 26.55 -44.56 -26.57
N ILE A 9 27.56 -44.32 -27.42
CA ILE A 9 28.30 -43.06 -27.39
C ILE A 9 27.26 -42.02 -27.81
N LYS A 10 26.52 -41.48 -26.83
CA LYS A 10 25.88 -40.17 -27.00
C LYS A 10 27.00 -39.25 -27.45
N GLU A 11 26.99 -38.83 -28.71
CA GLU A 11 27.80 -37.70 -29.16
C GLU A 11 27.64 -36.61 -28.10
N LYS A 12 28.69 -36.37 -27.31
CA LYS A 12 28.82 -35.15 -26.53
C LYS A 12 28.84 -34.05 -27.58
N ARG A 13 27.66 -33.56 -27.98
CA ARG A 13 27.52 -32.33 -28.77
C ARG A 13 28.51 -31.35 -28.16
N LYS A 14 29.53 -30.96 -28.93
CA LYS A 14 30.58 -30.05 -28.46
C LYS A 14 29.87 -28.81 -27.91
N GLN A 15 29.78 -28.72 -26.58
CA GLN A 15 29.18 -27.59 -25.90
C GLN A 15 29.97 -26.35 -26.36
N LYS A 16 29.27 -25.32 -26.82
CA LYS A 16 29.89 -24.07 -27.27
C LYS A 16 30.11 -23.15 -26.05
N PRO A 17 31.07 -22.21 -26.10
CA PRO A 17 31.13 -21.13 -25.12
C PRO A 17 29.77 -20.42 -25.01
N PRO A 18 29.34 -20.02 -23.80
CA PRO A 18 28.06 -19.38 -23.63
C PRO A 18 28.12 -17.95 -24.15
N THR A 19 26.99 -17.41 -24.56
CA THR A 19 26.85 -15.99 -24.93
C THR A 19 25.62 -15.42 -24.26
N VAL A 20 25.64 -14.12 -23.96
CA VAL A 20 24.49 -13.37 -23.46
C VAL A 20 24.44 -12.01 -24.16
N LYS A 21 23.23 -11.57 -24.50
CA LYS A 21 22.96 -10.20 -24.97
C LYS A 21 21.65 -9.71 -24.37
N ILE A 22 21.69 -8.60 -23.64
CA ILE A 22 20.53 -7.95 -23.04
C ILE A 22 19.77 -7.20 -24.15
N LYS A 23 18.45 -7.39 -24.21
CA LYS A 23 17.57 -6.69 -25.17
C LYS A 23 16.82 -5.57 -24.47
N LEU A 24 17.58 -4.64 -23.93
CA LEU A 24 17.06 -3.45 -23.26
C LEU A 24 17.81 -2.25 -23.82
N GLU A 25 17.08 -1.19 -24.14
CA GLU A 25 17.71 0.04 -24.59
C GLU A 25 18.44 0.71 -23.42
N PRO A 26 19.62 1.32 -23.64
CA PRO A 26 20.30 2.10 -22.62
C PRO A 26 19.40 3.19 -22.04
N CYS A 27 19.54 3.42 -20.74
CA CYS A 27 18.78 4.38 -19.94
C CYS A 27 17.28 4.07 -19.79
N SER A 28 16.83 2.86 -20.16
CA SER A 28 15.45 2.41 -19.91
C SER A 28 15.12 2.40 -18.42
N VAL A 29 13.86 2.69 -18.09
CA VAL A 29 13.31 2.52 -16.73
C VAL A 29 12.86 1.07 -16.56
N ILE A 30 13.41 0.40 -15.57
CA ILE A 30 12.96 -0.92 -15.13
C ILE A 30 12.46 -0.84 -13.70
N TYR A 31 11.51 -1.71 -13.38
CA TYR A 31 10.88 -1.80 -12.07
C TYR A 31 11.28 -3.13 -11.43
N GLU A 32 11.39 -3.15 -10.12
CA GLU A 32 11.52 -4.39 -9.40
C GLU A 32 10.32 -5.33 -9.71
N GLY A 33 10.64 -6.58 -10.00
CA GLY A 33 9.81 -7.64 -10.54
C GLY A 33 9.91 -7.81 -12.06
N ASP A 34 10.55 -6.90 -12.79
CA ASP A 34 10.67 -7.01 -14.26
C ASP A 34 11.47 -8.24 -14.71
N VAL A 35 11.00 -8.86 -15.79
CA VAL A 35 11.73 -9.91 -16.52
C VAL A 35 12.49 -9.27 -17.68
N ILE A 36 13.82 -9.35 -17.67
CA ILE A 36 14.68 -8.69 -18.66
C ILE A 36 14.99 -9.66 -19.81
N ASP A 37 14.46 -9.40 -21.00
CA ASP A 37 14.70 -10.25 -22.18
C ASP A 37 16.20 -10.30 -22.53
N CYS A 38 16.74 -11.51 -22.59
CA CYS A 38 18.13 -11.79 -22.90
C CYS A 38 18.21 -12.88 -23.99
N ASN A 39 19.13 -12.71 -24.93
CA ASN A 39 19.51 -13.80 -25.83
C ASN A 39 20.67 -14.59 -25.23
N VAL A 40 20.36 -15.72 -24.58
CA VAL A 40 21.34 -16.61 -23.96
C VAL A 40 21.56 -17.86 -24.81
N THR A 41 22.82 -18.18 -25.12
CA THR A 41 23.18 -19.41 -25.89
C THR A 41 24.30 -20.19 -25.21
N GLY A 42 24.57 -21.41 -25.68
CA GLY A 42 25.70 -22.25 -25.21
C GLY A 42 25.42 -23.07 -23.94
N ASN A 43 24.16 -23.16 -23.50
CA ASN A 43 23.74 -23.96 -22.32
C ASN A 43 24.59 -23.65 -21.08
N PRO A 44 24.44 -22.45 -20.49
CA PRO A 44 25.15 -22.11 -19.27
C PRO A 44 24.78 -23.06 -18.12
N SER A 45 25.76 -23.38 -17.28
CA SER A 45 25.56 -24.09 -16.01
C SER A 45 25.41 -23.14 -14.84
N VAL A 46 25.85 -21.88 -14.99
CA VAL A 46 25.76 -20.83 -13.98
C VAL A 46 25.25 -19.56 -14.64
N MET A 47 24.31 -18.89 -13.99
CA MET A 47 23.76 -17.61 -14.43
C MET A 47 23.53 -16.71 -13.22
N TYR A 48 23.93 -15.46 -13.33
CA TYR A 48 23.66 -14.45 -12.31
C TYR A 48 23.57 -13.06 -12.94
N TRP A 49 22.89 -12.15 -12.25
CA TRP A 49 22.88 -10.73 -12.58
C TRP A 49 23.36 -9.92 -11.37
N ARG A 50 23.77 -8.68 -11.59
CA ARG A 50 24.13 -7.73 -10.53
C ARG A 50 23.94 -6.30 -10.98
N ILE A 51 23.79 -5.41 -10.00
CA ILE A 51 23.84 -3.97 -10.20
C ILE A 51 25.25 -3.47 -9.87
N ASN A 52 25.85 -2.72 -10.79
CA ASN A 52 27.22 -2.21 -10.66
C ASN A 52 28.19 -3.35 -10.25
N GLU A 53 29.02 -3.11 -9.23
CA GLU A 53 29.95 -4.10 -8.66
C GLU A 53 29.42 -4.69 -7.34
N CYS A 54 28.09 -4.74 -7.16
CA CYS A 54 27.46 -5.26 -5.96
C CYS A 54 27.24 -6.78 -6.00
N ALA A 55 26.31 -7.28 -5.19
CA ALA A 55 26.11 -8.71 -4.95
C ALA A 55 25.54 -9.41 -6.19
N PHE A 56 25.79 -10.72 -6.29
CA PHE A 56 25.22 -11.55 -7.34
C PHE A 56 23.81 -12.00 -6.97
N HIS A 57 22.93 -12.00 -7.95
CA HIS A 57 21.55 -12.44 -7.84
C HIS A 57 21.29 -13.57 -8.84
N GLU A 58 20.56 -14.59 -8.40
CA GLU A 58 20.32 -15.84 -9.16
C GLU A 58 18.85 -16.01 -9.59
N THR A 59 18.08 -14.94 -9.60
CA THR A 59 16.66 -14.96 -9.99
C THR A 59 16.50 -14.93 -11.52
N PHE A 60 15.95 -16.02 -12.09
CA PHE A 60 15.73 -16.16 -13.54
C PHE A 60 14.40 -16.83 -13.90
N HIS A 61 13.83 -16.43 -15.04
CA HIS A 61 12.70 -17.09 -15.70
C HIS A 61 13.04 -17.40 -17.16
N LYS A 62 13.10 -18.68 -17.53
CA LYS A 62 13.41 -19.13 -18.90
C LYS A 62 14.69 -18.48 -19.46
N ASN A 63 15.75 -18.43 -18.65
CA ASN A 63 17.04 -17.77 -18.92
C ASN A 63 17.04 -16.23 -18.93
N ASN A 64 15.93 -15.58 -18.62
CA ASN A 64 15.86 -14.12 -18.48
C ASN A 64 15.98 -13.72 -17.01
N PRO A 65 16.85 -12.76 -16.65
CA PRO A 65 16.90 -12.21 -15.29
C PRO A 65 15.53 -11.71 -14.85
N VAL A 66 15.20 -11.93 -13.58
CA VAL A 66 14.03 -11.31 -12.93
C VAL A 66 14.53 -10.42 -11.81
N ILE A 67 14.31 -9.12 -11.92
CA ILE A 67 14.95 -8.13 -11.04
C ILE A 67 14.18 -8.04 -9.73
N PHE A 68 14.57 -8.80 -8.72
CA PHE A 68 14.00 -8.69 -7.37
C PHE A 68 15.06 -8.27 -6.36
N ASP A 69 14.65 -7.47 -5.37
CA ASP A 69 15.50 -6.90 -4.32
C ASP A 69 16.85 -6.33 -4.84
N PRO A 70 16.84 -5.50 -5.90
CA PRO A 70 18.06 -4.92 -6.41
C PRO A 70 18.69 -4.00 -5.36
N GLU A 71 19.98 -3.79 -5.49
CA GLU A 71 20.70 -2.78 -4.71
C GLU A 71 20.05 -1.40 -4.78
N PRO A 72 20.08 -0.62 -3.68
CA PRO A 72 19.74 0.79 -3.75
C PRO A 72 20.65 1.49 -4.76
N THR A 73 20.06 2.35 -5.59
CA THR A 73 20.83 3.28 -6.41
C THR A 73 21.56 4.26 -5.46
N PRO A 74 22.86 4.55 -5.68
CA PRO A 74 23.55 5.58 -4.91
C PRO A 74 22.81 6.91 -4.98
N SER A 75 22.69 7.64 -3.87
CA SER A 75 21.85 8.86 -3.76
C SER A 75 22.14 9.94 -4.79
N ASP A 76 23.37 9.98 -5.29
CA ASP A 76 23.86 11.02 -6.20
C ASP A 76 23.78 10.58 -7.68
N ASP A 77 23.28 9.37 -7.93
CA ASP A 77 23.19 8.76 -9.26
C ASP A 77 21.73 8.50 -9.66
N MET A 78 21.40 8.68 -10.93
CA MET A 78 20.07 8.31 -11.46
C MET A 78 20.07 6.99 -12.22
N TYR A 79 21.25 6.44 -12.46
CA TYR A 79 21.47 5.31 -13.33
C TYR A 79 22.48 4.35 -12.73
N VAL A 80 22.28 3.08 -13.01
CA VAL A 80 23.19 2.00 -12.63
C VAL A 80 23.48 1.11 -13.83
N ILE A 81 24.50 0.27 -13.73
CA ILE A 81 24.82 -0.74 -14.73
C ILE A 81 24.21 -2.08 -14.30
N LEU A 82 23.21 -2.54 -15.04
CA LEU A 82 22.72 -3.92 -14.94
C LEU A 82 23.66 -4.80 -15.75
N LYS A 83 24.28 -5.78 -15.11
CA LYS A 83 25.17 -6.76 -15.76
C LYS A 83 24.60 -8.16 -15.61
N VAL A 84 24.54 -8.92 -16.71
CA VAL A 84 24.14 -10.33 -16.75
C VAL A 84 25.34 -11.17 -17.14
N CYS A 85 25.62 -12.22 -16.37
CA CYS A 85 26.76 -13.10 -16.54
C CYS A 85 26.29 -14.54 -16.73
N VAL A 86 26.94 -15.27 -17.64
CA VAL A 86 26.67 -16.67 -17.94
C VAL A 86 27.98 -17.45 -18.04
N GLU A 87 27.99 -18.68 -17.52
CA GLU A 87 29.19 -19.52 -17.47
C GLU A 87 28.87 -20.99 -17.77
N ASN A 88 29.78 -21.67 -18.46
CA ASN A 88 29.85 -23.12 -18.56
C ASN A 88 31.32 -23.60 -18.57
N ASN A 89 31.54 -24.91 -18.73
CA ASN A 89 32.88 -25.52 -18.79
C ASN A 89 33.76 -25.10 -19.99
N LYS A 90 33.25 -24.28 -20.91
CA LYS A 90 33.96 -23.74 -22.07
C LYS A 90 34.28 -22.25 -21.96
N GLY A 91 33.74 -21.54 -20.95
CA GLY A 91 34.05 -20.14 -20.73
C GLY A 91 32.94 -19.37 -20.03
N LYS A 92 33.17 -18.07 -19.91
CA LYS A 92 32.24 -17.09 -19.32
C LYS A 92 31.93 -16.01 -20.34
N ALA A 93 30.72 -15.46 -20.30
CA ALA A 93 30.33 -14.28 -21.05
C ALA A 93 29.48 -13.36 -20.17
N SER A 94 29.49 -12.07 -20.47
CA SER A 94 28.63 -11.10 -19.81
C SER A 94 28.23 -9.99 -20.76
N ASP A 95 27.08 -9.39 -20.51
CA ASP A 95 26.63 -8.17 -21.16
C ASP A 95 26.13 -7.19 -20.10
N SER A 96 26.16 -5.89 -20.41
CA SER A 96 25.84 -4.82 -19.48
C SER A 96 25.03 -3.72 -20.17
N VAL A 97 24.06 -3.16 -19.45
CA VAL A 97 23.25 -2.02 -19.92
C VAL A 97 23.06 -1.01 -18.80
N LYS A 98 23.18 0.28 -19.14
CA LYS A 98 22.86 1.37 -18.22
C LYS A 98 21.34 1.48 -18.09
N VAL A 99 20.80 1.52 -16.88
CA VAL A 99 19.36 1.55 -16.61
C VAL A 99 19.02 2.46 -15.46
N LYS A 100 17.76 2.90 -15.40
CA LYS A 100 17.17 3.53 -14.23
C LYS A 100 16.29 2.49 -13.53
N ILE A 101 16.61 2.13 -12.30
CA ILE A 101 15.89 1.10 -11.55
C ILE A 101 14.98 1.77 -10.53
N LYS A 102 13.69 1.51 -10.64
CA LYS A 102 12.73 1.77 -9.56
C LYS A 102 12.59 0.50 -8.72
N ARG A 103 13.13 0.52 -7.51
CA ARG A 103 13.00 -0.57 -6.55
C ARG A 103 11.78 -0.37 -5.66
N LEU A 104 11.39 -1.43 -4.95
CA LEU A 104 10.37 -1.33 -3.92
C LEU A 104 10.98 -0.85 -2.60
N PHE A 105 10.30 0.12 -2.01
CA PHE A 105 10.46 0.54 -0.63
C PHE A 105 9.14 0.29 0.10
N PHE A 106 9.21 -0.23 1.32
CA PHE A 106 8.06 -0.59 2.13
C PHE A 106 7.94 0.33 3.33
N GLY A 107 6.76 0.85 3.60
CA GLY A 107 6.57 1.79 4.69
C GLY A 107 5.14 1.86 5.19
N ASP A 108 4.97 2.47 6.36
CA ASP A 108 3.67 2.72 6.96
C ASP A 108 3.44 4.22 7.07
N ILE A 109 2.43 4.71 6.35
CA ILE A 109 2.07 6.12 6.31
C ILE A 109 0.89 6.47 7.21
N HIS A 110 0.26 5.46 7.83
CA HIS A 110 -0.94 5.67 8.63
C HIS A 110 -0.72 5.15 10.04
N TRP A 111 -0.28 6.01 10.95
CA TRP A 111 -0.23 5.73 12.37
C TRP A 111 -0.27 7.02 13.20
N HIS A 112 -0.68 6.84 14.45
CA HIS A 112 -1.04 7.92 15.35
C HIS A 112 -0.09 8.02 16.52
N THR A 113 -0.04 9.21 17.13
CA THR A 113 0.83 9.50 18.26
C THR A 113 0.03 10.06 19.42
N LYS A 114 0.70 10.22 20.56
CA LYS A 114 0.17 10.98 21.72
C LYS A 114 -0.23 12.43 21.42
N TYR A 115 0.06 12.95 20.22
CA TYR A 115 -0.39 14.26 19.76
C TYR A 115 -1.84 14.28 19.27
N CYS A 116 -2.45 13.10 19.06
CA CYS A 116 -3.86 12.94 18.75
C CYS A 116 -4.53 12.00 19.76
N ASP A 117 -4.94 10.82 19.30
CA ASP A 117 -5.59 9.75 20.06
C ASP A 117 -4.77 8.46 20.08
N GLY A 118 -3.56 8.49 19.54
CA GLY A 118 -2.55 7.47 19.80
C GLY A 118 -2.00 7.59 21.24
N THR A 119 -1.32 6.55 21.70
CA THR A 119 -0.67 6.50 23.02
C THR A 119 0.85 6.48 22.94
N VAL A 120 1.40 6.42 21.74
CA VAL A 120 2.82 6.16 21.48
C VAL A 120 3.60 7.44 21.22
N ASP A 121 4.90 7.40 21.53
CA ASP A 121 5.82 8.49 21.24
C ASP A 121 6.31 8.42 19.78
N MET A 122 6.40 9.57 19.13
CA MET A 122 6.81 9.64 17.73
C MET A 122 8.23 9.12 17.51
N ASP A 123 9.17 9.42 18.41
CA ASP A 123 10.57 8.98 18.26
C ASP A 123 10.71 7.47 18.42
N GLU A 124 9.97 6.91 19.37
CA GLU A 124 9.91 5.46 19.60
C GLU A 124 9.39 4.74 18.36
N VAL A 125 8.26 5.21 17.81
CA VAL A 125 7.64 4.61 16.62
C VAL A 125 8.57 4.59 15.42
N TYR A 126 9.25 5.71 15.14
CA TYR A 126 10.22 5.78 14.04
C TYR A 126 11.44 4.88 14.26
N ASN A 127 11.91 4.75 15.50
CA ASN A 127 13.04 3.86 15.79
C ASN A 127 12.67 2.41 15.52
N ASN A 128 11.50 1.99 16.01
CA ASN A 128 10.99 0.62 15.86
C ASN A 128 10.59 0.31 14.40
N ALA A 129 10.12 1.31 13.65
CA ALA A 129 9.90 1.18 12.20
C ALA A 129 11.14 0.62 11.49
N ILE A 130 12.34 1.11 11.85
CA ILE A 130 13.61 0.66 11.26
C ILE A 130 14.13 -0.61 11.92
N SER A 131 14.19 -0.66 13.26
CA SER A 131 14.88 -1.76 13.96
C SER A 131 14.07 -3.03 14.04
N ASP A 132 12.74 -2.92 14.10
CA ASP A 132 11.87 -4.04 14.47
C ASP A 132 11.02 -4.46 13.27
N ASN A 133 10.59 -3.51 12.41
CA ASN A 133 9.78 -3.80 11.23
C ASN A 133 10.50 -3.63 9.89
N TYR A 134 11.72 -3.11 9.93
CA TYR A 134 12.58 -2.95 8.76
C TYR A 134 11.96 -2.11 7.67
N LEU A 135 11.03 -1.20 8.02
CA LEU A 135 10.43 -0.29 7.08
C LEU A 135 11.50 0.64 6.50
N ASP A 136 11.39 0.88 5.21
CA ASP A 136 12.23 1.80 4.47
C ASP A 136 11.82 3.25 4.75
N PHE A 137 10.54 3.51 5.04
CA PHE A 137 10.01 4.83 5.38
C PHE A 137 8.80 4.72 6.33
N ALA A 138 8.46 5.82 6.98
CA ALA A 138 7.24 5.91 7.80
C ALA A 138 6.73 7.35 7.85
N ALA A 139 5.42 7.54 7.96
CA ALA A 139 4.81 8.85 8.16
C ALA A 139 3.66 8.75 9.15
N SER A 140 3.60 9.68 10.11
CA SER A 140 2.44 9.79 10.99
C SER A 140 1.38 10.70 10.36
N SER A 141 0.12 10.32 10.52
CA SER A 141 -1.04 11.05 10.00
C SER A 141 -1.95 11.49 11.14
N VAL A 142 -1.42 12.25 12.10
CA VAL A 142 -2.19 12.65 13.28
C VAL A 142 -3.52 13.31 12.91
N HIS A 143 -4.58 12.99 13.64
CA HIS A 143 -5.86 13.67 13.47
C HIS A 143 -5.75 15.19 13.61
N ALA A 144 -6.33 15.93 12.67
CA ALA A 144 -6.38 17.39 12.75
C ALA A 144 -7.28 17.89 13.90
N SER A 145 -8.28 17.10 14.31
CA SER A 145 -9.36 17.46 15.24
C SER A 145 -9.09 17.25 16.74
N THR A 146 -8.02 16.56 17.13
CA THR A 146 -7.95 15.86 18.45
C THR A 146 -7.65 16.71 19.69
N ASN A 147 -7.38 18.01 19.56
CA ASN A 147 -7.02 18.83 20.73
C ASN A 147 -8.14 19.01 21.78
N TYR A 148 -9.41 18.64 21.51
CA TYR A 148 -10.51 18.92 22.44
C TYR A 148 -11.12 17.72 23.15
N LEU A 149 -11.26 16.54 22.53
CA LEU A 149 -11.97 15.41 23.15
C LEU A 149 -11.05 14.39 23.82
N TYR A 150 -9.84 14.17 23.29
CA TYR A 150 -8.91 13.15 23.81
C TYR A 150 -7.97 13.62 24.91
N TYR A 151 -7.75 14.93 25.04
CA TYR A 151 -7.04 15.50 26.19
C TYR A 151 -7.67 15.11 27.54
N PHE A 152 -8.89 14.58 27.55
CA PHE A 152 -9.64 14.10 28.70
C PHE A 152 -9.30 12.67 29.15
N SER A 153 -8.51 11.87 28.40
CA SER A 153 -8.47 10.42 28.63
C SER A 153 -7.58 9.94 29.79
N ASN A 154 -6.36 10.46 29.99
CA ASN A 154 -5.44 9.83 30.97
C ASN A 154 -4.89 10.71 32.12
N LEU A 155 -4.59 12.01 31.94
CA LEU A 155 -4.18 12.90 33.06
C LEU A 155 -5.32 13.78 33.63
N ARG A 156 -6.51 13.76 32.99
CA ARG A 156 -7.59 14.74 33.23
C ARG A 156 -8.84 14.21 33.92
N LYS A 157 -8.86 12.96 34.39
CA LYS A 157 -10.01 12.43 35.14
C LYS A 157 -10.35 13.23 36.41
N LYS A 158 -9.43 14.09 36.89
CA LYS A 158 -9.65 14.93 38.08
C LYS A 158 -9.81 16.43 37.82
N LEU A 159 -9.23 17.03 36.76
CA LEU A 159 -9.20 18.49 36.56
C LEU A 159 -9.21 18.94 35.07
N PRO A 160 -10.33 18.78 34.35
CA PRO A 160 -10.42 19.09 32.92
C PRO A 160 -10.17 20.55 32.54
N LEU A 161 -10.57 21.49 33.42
CA LEU A 161 -10.43 22.93 33.21
C LEU A 161 -8.97 23.39 33.32
N LEU A 162 -8.23 22.89 34.31
CA LEU A 162 -6.83 23.28 34.55
C LEU A 162 -5.95 22.88 33.37
N SER A 163 -6.15 21.67 32.85
CA SER A 163 -5.38 21.22 31.71
C SER A 163 -5.78 21.93 30.40
N PHE A 164 -7.04 22.38 30.25
CA PHE A 164 -7.44 23.25 29.14
C PHE A 164 -6.73 24.61 29.22
N ILE A 165 -6.63 25.17 30.42
CA ILE A 165 -5.87 26.39 30.70
C ILE A 165 -4.38 26.17 30.43
N VAL A 166 -3.78 25.08 30.91
CA VAL A 166 -2.38 24.73 30.62
C VAL A 166 -2.13 24.54 29.13
N TYR A 167 -3.06 23.95 28.36
CA TYR A 167 -2.94 23.85 26.90
C TYR A 167 -3.06 25.23 26.21
N LYS A 168 -3.89 26.14 26.73
CA LYS A 168 -3.97 27.51 26.23
C LYS A 168 -2.74 28.36 26.59
N ILE A 169 -2.07 28.05 27.71
CA ILE A 169 -0.89 28.76 28.20
C ILE A 169 0.40 28.20 27.58
N ASN A 170 0.52 26.86 27.50
CA ASN A 170 1.61 26.22 26.78
C ASN A 170 1.37 26.43 25.29
N LYS A 171 2.20 27.28 24.66
CA LYS A 171 2.26 27.51 23.21
C LYS A 171 2.69 26.29 22.40
N ASP A 172 2.49 25.09 22.94
CA ASP A 172 2.85 23.81 22.34
C ASP A 172 1.80 23.44 21.29
N ASP A 173 1.97 23.92 20.05
CA ASP A 173 1.20 23.41 18.91
C ASP A 173 1.74 22.04 18.50
N PRO A 174 0.94 20.95 18.59
CA PRO A 174 1.38 19.65 18.12
C PRO A 174 1.76 19.63 16.64
N TRP A 175 1.22 20.53 15.80
CA TRP A 175 1.60 20.60 14.39
C TRP A 175 3.05 21.03 14.20
N GLU A 176 3.46 22.08 14.91
CA GLU A 176 4.83 22.59 14.84
C GLU A 176 5.83 21.59 15.42
N LYS A 177 5.42 20.80 16.41
CA LYS A 177 6.22 19.67 16.90
C LYS A 177 6.41 18.61 15.81
N ILE A 178 5.35 18.22 15.11
CA ILE A 178 5.43 17.23 14.03
C ILE A 178 6.27 17.74 12.86
N LYS A 179 6.09 19.01 12.44
CA LYS A 179 6.95 19.65 11.43
C LYS A 179 8.42 19.55 11.81
N LYS A 180 8.74 19.95 13.05
CA LYS A 180 10.10 19.89 13.57
C LYS A 180 10.65 18.46 13.56
N GLU A 181 9.87 17.49 14.03
CA GLU A 181 10.25 16.08 14.07
C GLU A 181 10.53 15.49 12.69
N VAL A 182 9.65 15.72 11.72
CA VAL A 182 9.82 15.27 10.33
C VAL A 182 11.04 15.95 9.69
N SER A 183 11.20 17.26 9.89
CA SER A 183 12.33 18.02 9.35
C SER A 183 13.67 17.52 9.90
N GLN A 184 13.78 17.31 11.22
CA GLN A 184 14.99 16.79 11.86
C GLN A 184 15.39 15.41 11.34
N ARG A 185 14.40 14.56 11.01
CA ARG A 185 14.66 13.21 10.46
C ARG A 185 15.14 13.26 9.02
N ASN A 186 14.49 14.05 8.18
CA ASN A 186 14.87 14.19 6.78
C ASN A 186 16.23 14.90 6.61
N ASN A 187 16.62 15.77 7.53
CA ASN A 187 17.91 16.45 7.52
C ASN A 187 19.05 15.64 8.15
N GLY A 188 18.78 14.46 8.71
CA GLY A 188 19.79 13.59 9.33
C GLY A 188 20.20 13.97 10.76
N ASP A 189 19.51 14.90 11.41
CA ASP A 189 19.74 15.25 12.83
C ASP A 189 19.35 14.12 13.79
N LYS A 190 18.44 13.23 13.35
CA LYS A 190 18.04 11.99 14.04
C LYS A 190 18.35 10.77 13.17
N ARG A 191 18.22 9.57 13.73
CA ARG A 191 18.37 8.31 12.98
C ARG A 191 17.51 8.38 11.70
N PRO A 192 18.13 8.35 10.50
CA PRO A 192 17.43 8.71 9.28
C PRO A 192 16.46 7.58 8.89
N ILE A 193 15.18 7.94 8.84
CA ILE A 193 14.13 7.23 8.11
C ILE A 193 13.36 8.31 7.37
N PRO A 194 13.23 8.22 6.03
CA PRO A 194 12.41 9.15 5.27
C PRO A 194 11.00 9.24 5.85
N SER A 195 10.53 10.47 6.03
CA SER A 195 9.23 10.74 6.61
C SER A 195 8.54 11.93 5.96
N MET A 196 7.22 11.93 5.98
CA MET A 196 6.39 12.97 5.37
C MET A 196 5.58 13.69 6.43
N LEU A 197 5.39 14.99 6.21
CA LEU A 197 4.47 15.79 7.00
C LEU A 197 3.05 15.42 6.59
N GLY A 198 2.34 14.71 7.47
CA GLY A 198 0.98 14.26 7.22
C GLY A 198 0.00 14.60 8.34
N PHE A 199 -1.28 14.68 7.99
CA PHE A 199 -2.38 14.77 8.95
C PHE A 199 -3.61 14.05 8.42
N GLU A 200 -4.47 13.62 9.33
CA GLU A 200 -5.75 13.03 8.99
C GLU A 200 -6.91 14.00 9.21
N TRP A 201 -7.72 14.18 8.18
CA TRP A 201 -9.00 14.85 8.24
C TRP A 201 -10.10 13.82 8.52
N SER A 202 -10.69 13.89 9.71
CA SER A 202 -11.64 12.90 10.22
C SER A 202 -13.06 13.44 10.34
N SER A 203 -13.79 13.51 9.23
CA SER A 203 -15.21 13.93 9.23
C SER A 203 -16.14 12.75 9.45
N SER A 204 -17.17 12.95 10.28
CA SER A 204 -18.13 11.92 10.69
C SER A 204 -19.53 12.49 10.75
N ASN A 205 -20.50 11.59 10.85
CA ASN A 205 -21.92 11.91 11.10
C ASN A 205 -22.22 12.78 12.33
N LEU A 206 -21.28 12.92 13.28
CA LEU A 206 -21.42 13.80 14.45
C LEU A 206 -20.67 15.13 14.32
N PHE A 207 -19.86 15.31 13.26
CA PHE A 207 -19.27 16.60 12.94
C PHE A 207 -20.25 17.45 12.11
N PRO A 208 -20.13 18.80 12.10
CA PRO A 208 -21.08 19.68 11.43
C PRO A 208 -21.33 19.38 9.95
N GLY A 209 -20.33 18.83 9.23
CA GLY A 209 -20.48 18.42 7.83
C GLY A 209 -21.17 17.09 7.61
N GLY A 210 -21.25 16.23 8.63
CA GLY A 210 -21.98 14.97 8.60
C GLY A 210 -23.30 14.98 9.36
N TYR A 211 -23.59 16.05 10.11
CA TYR A 211 -24.78 16.13 10.96
C TYR A 211 -26.05 16.38 10.12
N LYS A 212 -27.23 16.16 10.71
CA LYS A 212 -28.54 16.31 10.04
C LYS A 212 -28.82 17.68 9.40
N TRP A 213 -27.96 18.67 9.64
CA TRP A 213 -28.09 20.03 9.11
C TRP A 213 -27.08 20.32 7.99
N SER A 214 -26.19 19.38 7.67
CA SER A 214 -25.35 19.44 6.46
C SER A 214 -26.23 19.29 5.22
N SER A 215 -25.90 20.04 4.15
CA SER A 215 -26.63 19.95 2.88
C SER A 215 -26.54 18.58 2.22
N HIS A 216 -25.54 17.76 2.61
CA HIS A 216 -25.28 16.43 2.05
C HIS A 216 -25.30 15.32 3.11
N GLY A 217 -25.65 15.65 4.35
CA GLY A 217 -25.84 14.65 5.43
C GLY A 217 -24.66 13.69 5.58
N PHE A 218 -24.95 12.38 5.53
CA PHE A 218 -23.95 11.33 5.71
C PHE A 218 -23.15 10.99 4.46
N ASP A 219 -23.42 11.63 3.33
CA ASP A 219 -22.67 11.38 2.08
C ASP A 219 -21.33 12.12 2.05
N ASP A 220 -21.12 13.06 2.98
CA ASP A 220 -20.01 14.01 3.02
C ASP A 220 -19.12 13.81 4.28
N VAL A 221 -18.92 12.54 4.63
CA VAL A 221 -18.15 12.09 5.79
C VAL A 221 -17.12 11.05 5.36
N GLY A 222 -15.98 11.02 6.05
CA GLY A 222 -14.92 10.08 5.78
C GLY A 222 -13.60 10.51 6.41
N HIS A 223 -12.62 9.62 6.32
CA HIS A 223 -11.25 9.88 6.76
C HIS A 223 -10.34 10.05 5.53
N ILE A 224 -9.54 11.11 5.54
CA ILE A 224 -8.55 11.39 4.49
C ILE A 224 -7.22 11.75 5.14
N ASN A 225 -6.17 11.03 4.81
CA ASN A 225 -4.82 11.44 5.19
C ASN A 225 -4.23 12.28 4.06
N PHE A 226 -3.75 13.46 4.42
CA PHE A 226 -3.04 14.35 3.52
C PHE A 226 -1.56 14.32 3.85
N TYR A 227 -0.72 14.28 2.81
CA TYR A 227 0.74 14.27 2.94
C TYR A 227 1.34 15.34 2.05
N TYR A 228 2.16 16.18 2.66
CA TYR A 228 2.93 17.21 1.96
C TYR A 228 4.23 16.62 1.39
N LYS A 229 4.69 17.15 0.25
CA LYS A 229 5.96 16.75 -0.37
C LYS A 229 7.16 17.09 0.51
N ASP A 230 7.07 18.22 1.21
CA ASP A 230 8.12 18.76 2.08
C ASP A 230 7.50 19.37 3.35
N VAL A 231 8.35 19.74 4.31
CA VAL A 231 7.98 20.42 5.55
C VAL A 231 7.94 21.93 5.32
N TYR A 232 6.82 22.43 4.80
CA TYR A 232 6.61 23.86 4.66
C TYR A 232 6.34 24.52 6.03
N SER A 233 7.02 25.64 6.31
CA SER A 233 6.92 26.32 7.60
C SER A 233 5.51 26.84 7.87
N ASP A 234 4.79 27.26 6.83
CA ASP A 234 3.42 27.77 6.86
C ASP A 234 2.36 26.75 6.40
N ALA A 235 2.74 25.48 6.14
CA ALA A 235 1.76 24.43 5.84
C ALA A 235 0.70 24.33 6.96
N GLY A 236 -0.57 24.33 6.55
CA GLY A 236 -1.70 24.19 7.45
C GLY A 236 -2.00 22.74 7.86
N LYS A 237 -2.74 22.57 8.97
CA LYS A 237 -3.54 21.37 9.24
C LYS A 237 -5.00 21.75 9.38
N TYR A 238 -5.88 20.99 8.74
CA TYR A 238 -7.27 21.40 8.56
C TYR A 238 -8.24 20.54 9.35
N ARG A 239 -8.94 21.16 10.30
CA ARG A 239 -9.89 20.45 11.18
C ARG A 239 -11.26 20.28 10.50
N PRO A 240 -11.95 19.15 10.70
CA PRO A 240 -13.36 18.94 10.31
C PRO A 240 -14.31 20.05 10.77
N LEU A 241 -14.08 20.66 11.95
CA LEU A 241 -14.91 21.77 12.43
C LEU A 241 -14.75 23.07 11.61
N LYS A 242 -13.62 23.24 10.92
CA LYS A 242 -13.32 24.41 10.08
C LYS A 242 -13.47 24.14 8.57
N ARG A 243 -13.32 22.87 8.18
CA ARG A 243 -13.48 22.34 6.83
C ARG A 243 -14.40 21.12 6.95
N LYS A 244 -15.70 21.39 6.84
CA LYS A 244 -16.77 20.49 7.24
C LYS A 244 -17.07 19.45 6.17
N THR A 245 -16.96 19.85 4.90
CA THR A 245 -17.32 19.07 3.73
C THR A 245 -16.09 18.67 2.93
N TYR A 246 -16.23 17.68 2.06
CA TYR A 246 -15.25 17.32 1.03
C TYR A 246 -14.89 18.53 0.16
N ASP A 247 -15.87 19.31 -0.30
CA ASP A 247 -15.61 20.53 -1.10
C ASP A 247 -14.75 21.55 -0.33
N GLU A 248 -15.02 21.76 0.96
CA GLU A 248 -14.26 22.70 1.79
C GLU A 248 -12.82 22.23 2.01
N ILE A 249 -12.62 20.94 2.31
CA ILE A 249 -11.26 20.40 2.53
C ILE A 249 -10.47 20.34 1.22
N PHE A 250 -11.05 19.89 0.11
CA PHE A 250 -10.35 19.88 -1.18
C PHE A 250 -10.04 21.27 -1.68
N THR A 251 -10.94 22.24 -1.46
CA THR A 251 -10.63 23.64 -1.78
C THR A 251 -9.44 24.14 -0.97
N ALA A 252 -9.37 23.82 0.33
CA ALA A 252 -8.23 24.19 1.17
C ALA A 252 -6.92 23.54 0.69
N MET A 253 -6.94 22.23 0.41
CA MET A 253 -5.75 21.50 -0.06
C MET A 253 -5.32 21.93 -1.48
N ASN A 254 -6.25 22.36 -2.33
CA ASN A 254 -5.93 22.95 -3.63
C ASN A 254 -5.31 24.34 -3.50
N VAL A 255 -5.71 25.14 -2.50
CA VAL A 255 -5.04 26.42 -2.19
C VAL A 255 -3.60 26.16 -1.73
N GLU A 256 -3.37 25.18 -0.85
CA GLU A 256 -2.01 24.75 -0.48
C GLU A 256 -1.20 24.36 -1.72
N TRP A 257 -1.78 23.53 -2.60
CA TRP A 257 -1.13 23.10 -3.84
C TRP A 257 -0.74 24.28 -4.74
N ASN A 258 -1.63 25.25 -4.90
CA ASN A 258 -1.39 26.45 -5.74
C ASN A 258 -0.37 27.41 -5.12
N ASN A 259 -0.21 27.40 -3.80
CA ASN A 259 0.85 28.13 -3.10
C ASN A 259 2.21 27.44 -3.19
N GLY A 260 2.29 26.27 -3.84
CA GLY A 260 3.52 25.48 -3.94
C GLY A 260 3.67 24.41 -2.86
N HIS A 261 2.74 24.34 -1.90
CA HIS A 261 2.70 23.27 -0.91
C HIS A 261 2.07 22.01 -1.52
N ARG A 262 2.87 21.31 -2.31
CA ARG A 262 2.45 20.09 -2.99
C ARG A 262 1.96 19.08 -1.95
N ASN A 263 0.73 18.62 -2.10
CA ASN A 263 0.10 17.69 -1.16
C ASN A 263 -0.82 16.70 -1.90
N ILE A 264 -0.94 15.50 -1.35
CA ILE A 264 -1.79 14.43 -1.87
C ILE A 264 -2.67 13.87 -0.76
N GLY A 265 -3.83 13.33 -1.13
CA GLY A 265 -4.79 12.72 -0.23
C GLY A 265 -5.04 11.25 -0.55
N PHE A 266 -5.15 10.43 0.49
CA PHE A 266 -5.65 9.06 0.42
C PHE A 266 -6.88 8.95 1.31
N ILE A 267 -7.95 8.32 0.81
CA ILE A 267 -9.09 7.99 1.66
C ILE A 267 -8.72 6.78 2.52
N HIS A 268 -8.95 6.83 3.83
CA HIS A 268 -8.59 5.75 4.75
C HIS A 268 -9.78 5.00 5.32
N HIS A 269 -9.57 3.71 5.58
CA HIS A 269 -10.52 2.73 6.13
C HIS A 269 -12.00 3.06 5.81
N PRO A 270 -12.40 2.99 4.53
CA PRO A 270 -13.66 3.56 4.05
C PRO A 270 -14.92 2.86 4.59
N LEU A 271 -14.76 1.79 5.38
CA LEU A 271 -15.81 1.07 6.11
C LEU A 271 -15.81 1.38 7.63
N GLY A 272 -15.20 2.49 8.05
CA GLY A 272 -14.97 2.83 9.44
C GLY A 272 -16.23 3.21 10.24
N GLN A 273 -16.48 2.49 11.33
CA GLN A 273 -17.49 2.84 12.33
C GLN A 273 -16.92 2.72 13.75
N LEU A 274 -17.00 3.79 14.54
CA LEU A 274 -16.55 3.82 15.93
C LEU A 274 -17.74 3.99 16.87
N TYR A 275 -17.71 3.33 18.02
CA TYR A 275 -18.71 3.49 19.07
C TYR A 275 -18.12 4.16 20.31
N PRO A 276 -17.97 5.51 20.30
CA PRO A 276 -17.24 6.23 21.34
C PRO A 276 -17.89 6.19 22.73
N PHE A 277 -19.19 5.87 22.82
CA PHE A 277 -19.97 6.02 24.06
C PHE A 277 -20.25 4.71 24.81
N CYS A 278 -19.80 3.56 24.30
CA CYS A 278 -20.04 2.25 24.95
C CYS A 278 -19.28 2.09 26.28
N ASN A 279 -18.13 2.75 26.41
CA ASN A 279 -17.18 2.52 27.51
C ASN A 279 -17.11 3.65 28.54
N VAL A 280 -17.97 4.68 28.44
CA VAL A 280 -18.04 5.76 29.44
C VAL A 280 -19.12 5.42 30.49
N PRO A 281 -18.76 5.10 31.75
CA PRO A 281 -19.71 4.62 32.77
C PRO A 281 -20.88 5.58 33.01
N LEU A 282 -20.62 6.89 32.94
CA LEU A 282 -21.64 7.94 33.15
C LEU A 282 -22.68 8.00 32.00
N ILE A 283 -22.26 7.66 30.77
CA ILE A 283 -23.08 7.74 29.55
C ILE A 283 -23.80 6.39 29.30
N LYS A 284 -23.31 5.31 29.91
CA LYS A 284 -23.95 3.98 29.95
C LYS A 284 -25.34 3.99 30.61
N HIS A 285 -25.83 5.10 31.14
CA HIS A 285 -27.20 5.23 31.65
C HIS A 285 -28.09 6.22 30.89
N ILE A 286 -27.59 6.84 29.81
CA ILE A 286 -28.33 7.82 29.01
C ILE A 286 -28.81 7.15 27.70
N PRO A 287 -30.08 6.71 27.60
CA PRO A 287 -30.54 5.84 26.51
C PRO A 287 -30.38 6.44 25.11
N PHE A 288 -30.49 7.76 24.96
CA PHE A 288 -30.37 8.42 23.65
C PHE A 288 -28.92 8.55 23.15
N LEU A 289 -27.92 8.45 24.05
CA LEU A 289 -26.50 8.50 23.70
C LEU A 289 -25.90 7.11 23.48
N LYS A 290 -26.52 6.06 24.03
CA LYS A 290 -26.07 4.66 23.89
C LYS A 290 -26.00 4.12 22.46
N ARG A 291 -26.67 4.77 21.49
CA ARG A 291 -26.87 4.22 20.14
C ARG A 291 -26.27 5.06 19.01
N LYS A 292 -25.52 6.11 19.30
CA LYS A 292 -24.90 6.92 18.24
C LYS A 292 -23.47 6.46 17.99
N SER A 293 -23.29 5.67 16.93
CA SER A 293 -21.98 5.41 16.35
C SER A 293 -21.47 6.64 15.60
N LEU A 294 -20.17 6.88 15.68
CA LEU A 294 -19.44 7.68 14.70
C LEU A 294 -19.29 6.86 13.42
N ILE A 295 -19.84 7.35 12.32
CA ILE A 295 -19.77 6.71 11.00
C ILE A 295 -18.84 7.54 10.13
N TYR A 296 -17.86 6.86 9.54
CA TYR A 296 -16.82 7.41 8.68
C TYR A 296 -16.84 6.77 7.29
N ASN A 297 -17.95 6.13 6.96
CA ASN A 297 -18.09 5.40 5.71
C ASN A 297 -18.07 6.37 4.53
N THR A 298 -17.13 6.16 3.61
CA THR A 298 -17.01 6.99 2.42
C THR A 298 -18.14 6.66 1.45
N ASN A 299 -18.85 7.67 0.92
CA ASN A 299 -19.75 7.48 -0.22
C ASN A 299 -18.98 7.77 -1.52
N TRP A 300 -18.54 6.71 -2.21
CA TRP A 300 -17.75 6.86 -3.45
C TRP A 300 -18.52 7.51 -4.59
N GLY A 301 -19.83 7.27 -4.67
CA GLY A 301 -20.70 7.88 -5.67
C GLY A 301 -20.80 9.39 -5.49
N PHE A 302 -20.92 9.84 -4.23
CA PHE A 302 -20.91 11.25 -3.87
C PHE A 302 -19.56 11.90 -4.21
N LEU A 303 -18.46 11.30 -3.75
CA LEU A 303 -17.10 11.78 -4.00
C LEU A 303 -16.79 11.89 -5.50
N ALA A 304 -17.31 10.98 -6.31
CA ALA A 304 -17.10 10.95 -7.76
C ALA A 304 -17.94 12.00 -8.52
N ARG A 305 -19.20 12.24 -8.11
CA ARG A 305 -20.18 12.96 -8.96
C ARG A 305 -20.75 14.24 -8.37
N GLU A 306 -20.83 14.35 -7.06
CA GLU A 306 -21.65 15.37 -6.40
C GLU A 306 -20.82 16.54 -5.86
N LEU A 307 -19.49 16.44 -5.88
CA LEU A 307 -18.61 17.53 -5.49
C LEU A 307 -18.70 18.70 -6.47
N LYS A 308 -18.71 19.92 -5.94
CA LYS A 308 -18.65 21.14 -6.78
C LYS A 308 -17.24 21.37 -7.32
N ASN A 309 -16.21 21.05 -6.54
CA ASN A 309 -14.81 21.29 -6.90
C ASN A 309 -14.10 19.99 -7.31
N THR A 310 -14.58 19.37 -8.39
CA THR A 310 -14.03 18.12 -8.94
C THR A 310 -12.55 18.25 -9.33
N ALA A 311 -12.15 19.39 -9.90
CA ALA A 311 -10.75 19.64 -10.26
C ALA A 311 -9.81 19.61 -9.04
N ALA A 312 -10.23 20.17 -7.89
CA ALA A 312 -9.46 20.07 -6.66
C ALA A 312 -9.37 18.63 -6.15
N ARG A 313 -10.47 17.87 -6.19
CA ARG A 313 -10.45 16.44 -5.85
C ARG A 313 -9.45 15.69 -6.75
N ASP A 314 -9.53 15.87 -8.07
CA ASP A 314 -8.68 15.15 -9.03
C ASP A 314 -7.19 15.53 -8.89
N GLN A 315 -6.93 16.78 -8.52
CA GLN A 315 -5.58 17.27 -8.24
C GLN A 315 -4.99 16.66 -6.95
N ILE A 316 -5.80 16.31 -5.96
CA ILE A 316 -5.33 15.96 -4.61
C ILE A 316 -5.46 14.47 -4.32
N ILE A 317 -6.60 13.84 -4.61
CA ILE A 317 -6.84 12.43 -4.28
C ILE A 317 -5.99 11.53 -5.19
N ARG A 318 -5.31 10.56 -4.57
CA ARG A 318 -4.47 9.57 -5.27
C ARG A 318 -4.89 8.14 -5.04
N GLY A 319 -5.79 7.87 -4.12
CA GLY A 319 -6.20 6.49 -3.87
C GLY A 319 -6.95 6.26 -2.58
N VAL A 320 -6.98 4.99 -2.19
CA VAL A 320 -7.75 4.48 -1.06
C VAL A 320 -7.00 3.39 -0.31
N GLU A 321 -7.18 3.36 1.00
CA GLU A 321 -6.75 2.27 1.87
C GLU A 321 -7.64 1.04 1.66
N VAL A 322 -7.06 -0.05 1.16
CA VAL A 322 -7.73 -1.35 1.07
C VAL A 322 -7.65 -2.16 2.36
N TYR A 323 -6.67 -1.85 3.20
CA TYR A 323 -6.35 -2.62 4.38
C TYR A 323 -5.77 -1.77 5.51
N SER A 324 -6.22 -2.03 6.73
CA SER A 324 -5.62 -1.54 7.98
C SER A 324 -5.73 -2.57 9.11
N THR A 325 -5.21 -2.25 10.30
CA THR A 325 -5.40 -3.11 11.48
C THR A 325 -6.87 -3.32 11.85
N TRP A 326 -7.79 -2.53 11.29
CA TRP A 326 -9.23 -2.66 11.51
C TRP A 326 -9.92 -3.63 10.55
N GLY A 327 -9.28 -3.97 9.43
CA GLY A 327 -9.76 -4.96 8.46
C GLY A 327 -9.52 -4.60 7.00
N THR A 328 -10.13 -5.39 6.12
CA THR A 328 -10.04 -5.27 4.65
C THR A 328 -11.32 -4.72 4.02
N ALA A 329 -11.20 -3.65 3.22
CA ALA A 329 -12.33 -2.95 2.58
C ALA A 329 -12.53 -3.34 1.10
N ILE A 330 -11.94 -4.46 0.69
CA ILE A 330 -11.99 -5.03 -0.65
C ILE A 330 -12.20 -6.54 -0.57
N GLY A 331 -12.94 -7.12 -1.52
CA GLY A 331 -13.13 -8.56 -1.66
C GLY A 331 -14.60 -8.97 -1.74
N LYS A 332 -15.50 -8.25 -1.06
CA LYS A 332 -16.94 -8.60 -0.97
C LYS A 332 -17.61 -8.68 -2.34
N TYR A 333 -17.28 -7.78 -3.26
CA TYR A 333 -17.92 -7.70 -4.58
C TYR A 333 -17.06 -8.19 -5.73
N SER A 334 -15.87 -8.71 -5.43
CA SER A 334 -14.98 -9.38 -6.38
C SER A 334 -15.00 -10.90 -6.28
N GLY A 335 -15.54 -11.45 -5.19
CA GLY A 335 -15.51 -12.89 -4.92
C GLY A 335 -14.14 -13.38 -4.47
N LEU A 336 -13.23 -12.46 -4.13
CA LEU A 336 -11.98 -12.80 -3.46
C LEU A 336 -12.30 -13.28 -2.03
N PRO A 337 -11.58 -14.27 -1.51
CA PRO A 337 -11.72 -14.64 -0.11
C PRO A 337 -11.15 -13.47 0.70
N ILE A 338 -12.01 -12.80 1.49
CA ILE A 338 -11.61 -11.64 2.29
C ILE A 338 -10.74 -12.12 3.45
N PRO A 339 -9.45 -11.75 3.50
CA PRO A 339 -8.63 -12.00 4.66
C PRO A 339 -8.98 -10.90 5.70
N TRP A 340 -9.38 -11.25 6.92
CA TRP A 340 -9.74 -10.27 7.98
C TRP A 340 -10.77 -9.19 7.56
N PRO A 341 -12.06 -9.52 7.43
CA PRO A 341 -13.10 -8.52 7.16
C PRO A 341 -13.17 -7.45 8.26
N TYR A 342 -13.63 -6.23 7.94
CA TYR A 342 -13.92 -5.20 8.95
C TYR A 342 -14.97 -5.72 9.95
N CYS A 343 -14.51 -6.06 11.15
CA CYS A 343 -15.25 -6.56 12.32
C CYS A 343 -16.29 -7.69 12.08
N GLU A 344 -15.88 -8.93 12.38
CA GLU A 344 -16.74 -9.94 13.03
C GLU A 344 -16.46 -10.05 14.54
N ASP A 345 -15.20 -9.92 15.00
CA ASP A 345 -14.81 -10.32 16.38
C ASP A 345 -14.41 -9.20 17.37
N ASN A 346 -14.15 -7.96 16.92
CA ASN A 346 -13.62 -6.92 17.83
C ASN A 346 -14.62 -6.37 18.85
N PHE A 347 -15.83 -6.91 18.88
CA PHE A 347 -16.87 -6.52 19.80
C PHE A 347 -17.45 -7.76 20.51
N ASP A 348 -16.61 -8.54 21.18
CA ASP A 348 -17.09 -9.48 22.23
C ASP A 348 -17.98 -8.77 23.28
N LEU A 349 -17.88 -7.45 23.40
CA LEU A 349 -18.74 -6.59 24.23
C LEU A 349 -20.10 -6.23 23.60
N ILE A 350 -20.33 -6.58 22.33
CA ILE A 350 -21.56 -6.29 21.58
C ILE A 350 -22.05 -7.59 20.91
N LYS A 351 -22.19 -8.67 21.69
CA LYS A 351 -22.84 -9.92 21.23
C LYS A 351 -24.34 -9.80 20.97
N GLU A 352 -24.93 -8.60 21.10
CA GLU A 352 -26.38 -8.39 21.09
C GLU A 352 -26.91 -7.36 20.07
N THR A 353 -26.12 -6.81 19.13
CA THR A 353 -26.70 -5.86 18.14
C THR A 353 -26.25 -6.07 16.71
N ASP A 354 -27.20 -5.77 15.80
CA ASP A 354 -27.23 -5.70 14.32
C ASP A 354 -26.03 -5.04 13.60
N CYS A 355 -24.90 -4.82 14.25
CA CYS A 355 -23.77 -4.03 13.77
C CYS A 355 -22.98 -4.70 12.63
N ILE A 356 -22.83 -6.02 12.65
CA ILE A 356 -22.12 -6.79 11.61
C ILE A 356 -22.87 -6.72 10.27
N THR A 357 -24.20 -6.68 10.32
CA THR A 357 -25.07 -6.57 9.13
C THR A 357 -24.99 -5.16 8.51
N VAL A 358 -24.87 -4.11 9.33
CA VAL A 358 -24.94 -2.71 8.87
C VAL A 358 -23.69 -2.22 8.12
N ILE A 359 -22.47 -2.68 8.47
CA ILE A 359 -21.24 -2.26 7.78
C ILE A 359 -21.10 -2.99 6.44
N ASN A 360 -21.36 -4.30 6.44
CA ASN A 360 -21.20 -5.12 5.26
C ASN A 360 -22.18 -4.72 4.14
N ASP A 361 -23.39 -4.28 4.46
CA ASP A 361 -24.43 -3.99 3.45
C ASP A 361 -24.30 -2.63 2.74
N LYS A 362 -23.33 -1.80 3.13
CA LYS A 362 -23.09 -0.48 2.50
C LYS A 362 -22.21 -0.59 1.27
N MET A 363 -22.80 -1.11 0.21
CA MET A 363 -22.18 -1.27 -1.10
C MET A 363 -21.43 -0.03 -1.58
N GLU A 364 -21.96 1.16 -1.28
CA GLU A 364 -21.43 2.46 -1.67
C GLU A 364 -20.05 2.80 -1.11
N SER A 365 -19.60 2.08 -0.07
CA SER A 365 -18.35 2.35 0.67
C SER A 365 -17.24 1.34 0.42
N TRP A 366 -17.54 0.22 -0.25
CA TRP A 366 -16.54 -0.78 -0.61
C TRP A 366 -15.58 -0.26 -1.68
N VAL A 367 -14.31 -0.66 -1.61
CA VAL A 367 -13.28 -0.19 -2.55
C VAL A 367 -13.64 -0.57 -3.98
N GLU A 368 -14.25 -1.74 -4.24
CA GLU A 368 -14.72 -2.09 -5.58
C GLU A 368 -15.66 -1.03 -6.18
N ASN A 369 -16.46 -0.34 -5.35
CA ASN A 369 -17.31 0.75 -5.81
C ASN A 369 -16.50 2.00 -6.18
N ALA A 370 -15.46 2.32 -5.42
CA ALA A 370 -14.50 3.35 -5.81
C ALA A 370 -13.89 3.05 -7.17
N LEU A 371 -13.42 1.81 -7.39
CA LEU A 371 -12.84 1.39 -8.67
C LEU A 371 -13.86 1.50 -9.82
N TRP A 372 -15.11 1.13 -9.55
CA TRP A 372 -16.18 1.31 -10.52
C TRP A 372 -16.36 2.78 -10.89
N GLU A 373 -16.58 3.65 -9.91
CA GLU A 373 -16.79 5.09 -10.16
C GLU A 373 -15.60 5.71 -10.91
N TRP A 374 -14.37 5.37 -10.51
CA TRP A 374 -13.14 5.86 -11.15
C TRP A 374 -12.87 5.31 -12.54
N SER A 375 -13.54 4.22 -12.94
CA SER A 375 -13.47 3.68 -14.30
C SER A 375 -14.44 4.33 -15.28
N GLU A 376 -15.26 5.28 -14.84
CA GLU A 376 -16.23 5.95 -15.70
C GLU A 376 -15.61 7.15 -16.43
N ASN A 377 -16.12 7.46 -17.63
CA ASN A 377 -15.57 8.48 -18.52
C ASN A 377 -15.35 9.87 -17.89
N GLN A 378 -16.15 10.25 -16.89
CA GLN A 378 -16.01 11.55 -16.22
C GLN A 378 -14.73 11.66 -15.37
N LEU A 379 -14.17 10.53 -14.91
CA LEU A 379 -12.93 10.46 -14.11
C LEU A 379 -11.74 10.00 -14.96
N LYS A 380 -11.89 10.03 -16.29
CA LYS A 380 -10.85 9.64 -17.22
C LYS A 380 -9.60 10.48 -17.04
N SER A 381 -8.45 9.81 -17.01
CA SER A 381 -7.14 10.40 -16.72
C SER A 381 -6.89 10.78 -15.26
N CYS A 382 -7.89 10.67 -14.36
CA CYS A 382 -7.66 10.80 -12.93
C CYS A 382 -6.86 9.59 -12.43
N ARG A 383 -5.89 9.83 -11.56
CA ARG A 383 -5.09 8.78 -10.96
C ARG A 383 -5.73 8.29 -9.67
N PHE A 384 -5.74 6.97 -9.46
CA PHE A 384 -6.36 6.38 -8.27
C PHE A 384 -5.82 4.98 -7.99
N VAL A 385 -5.13 4.81 -6.86
CA VAL A 385 -4.41 3.57 -6.50
C VAL A 385 -4.95 2.96 -5.21
N MET A 386 -4.70 1.66 -5.04
CA MET A 386 -4.90 0.99 -3.75
C MET A 386 -3.63 1.09 -2.90
N GLN A 387 -3.79 1.38 -1.62
CA GLN A 387 -2.70 1.40 -0.64
C GLN A 387 -3.12 0.76 0.68
N ALA A 388 -2.20 0.60 1.61
CA ALA A 388 -2.49 0.09 2.96
C ALA A 388 -1.63 0.81 4.00
N GLY A 389 -2.15 0.93 5.21
CA GLY A 389 -1.46 1.49 6.38
C GLY A 389 -1.89 0.78 7.65
N SER A 390 -1.22 1.00 8.78
CA SER A 390 -1.59 0.26 10.00
C SER A 390 -2.82 0.85 10.68
N ASP A 391 -2.98 2.16 10.63
CA ASP A 391 -3.83 2.94 11.53
C ASP A 391 -3.56 2.63 13.02
N SER A 392 -2.27 2.43 13.35
CA SER A 392 -1.87 2.07 14.71
C SER A 392 -2.03 3.25 15.67
N HIS A 393 -2.75 3.02 16.76
CA HIS A 393 -2.91 3.99 17.85
C HIS A 393 -2.13 3.60 19.11
N THR A 394 -2.01 2.31 19.38
CA THR A 394 -1.51 1.80 20.66
C THR A 394 -0.19 1.05 20.57
N VAL A 395 0.28 0.77 19.36
CA VAL A 395 1.49 -0.01 19.13
C VAL A 395 2.59 0.91 18.64
N ASN A 396 3.74 0.83 19.29
CA ASN A 396 4.94 1.61 18.99
C ASN A 396 5.73 1.02 17.81
N CYS A 397 5.22 -0.01 17.15
CA CYS A 397 5.83 -0.67 15.99
C CYS A 397 4.89 -0.52 14.78
N PRO A 398 5.09 0.48 13.90
CA PRO A 398 4.19 0.77 12.79
C PRO A 398 4.38 -0.30 11.71
N GLY A 399 3.29 -0.75 11.09
CA GLY A 399 3.33 -1.90 10.17
C GLY A 399 3.50 -3.27 10.83
N SER A 400 3.50 -3.41 12.16
CA SER A 400 3.52 -4.72 12.86
C SER A 400 2.13 -5.36 12.99
N ALA A 401 2.10 -6.68 13.16
CA ALA A 401 0.90 -7.36 13.64
C ALA A 401 0.72 -7.10 15.15
N GLN A 402 -0.52 -6.86 15.58
CA GLN A 402 -0.90 -6.98 16.99
C GLN A 402 -1.21 -8.45 17.27
N LEU A 403 -0.20 -9.25 17.62
CA LEU A 403 -0.36 -10.70 17.85
C LEU A 403 -1.40 -11.00 18.93
N ASP A 404 -1.41 -10.21 20.01
CA ASP A 404 -2.35 -10.35 21.13
C ASP A 404 -3.81 -10.13 20.72
N LYS A 405 -4.05 -9.47 19.59
CA LYS A 405 -5.38 -9.15 19.05
C LYS A 405 -5.63 -9.73 17.67
N ASN A 406 -4.68 -10.47 17.10
CA ASN A 406 -4.77 -11.09 15.77
C ASN A 406 -5.10 -10.10 14.65
N LYS A 407 -4.44 -8.94 14.65
CA LYS A 407 -4.65 -7.89 13.64
C LYS A 407 -3.36 -7.64 12.86
N PRO A 408 -3.21 -8.18 11.64
CA PRO A 408 -2.11 -7.78 10.78
C PRO A 408 -2.22 -6.28 10.47
N ALA A 409 -1.10 -5.57 10.34
CA ALA A 409 -1.10 -4.18 9.86
C ALA A 409 -0.95 -4.10 8.34
N GLY A 410 -1.45 -2.99 7.78
CA GLY A 410 -1.18 -2.62 6.40
C GLY A 410 0.12 -1.88 6.27
N ILE A 411 0.81 -2.10 5.16
CA ILE A 411 1.95 -1.30 4.73
C ILE A 411 1.83 -1.01 3.24
N MET A 412 2.45 0.08 2.81
CA MET A 412 2.53 0.48 1.42
C MET A 412 3.86 0.01 0.82
N ALA A 413 3.80 -0.46 -0.42
CA ALA A 413 4.97 -0.71 -1.25
C ALA A 413 5.05 0.39 -2.33
N VAL A 414 6.21 1.05 -2.46
CA VAL A 414 6.42 2.24 -3.29
C VAL A 414 7.58 2.01 -4.25
N TYR A 415 7.35 2.24 -5.54
CA TYR A 415 8.40 2.18 -6.56
C TYR A 415 9.13 3.51 -6.70
N ALA A 416 10.36 3.60 -6.21
CA ALA A 416 11.23 4.77 -6.33
C ALA A 416 12.69 4.38 -6.65
N ILE A 417 13.51 5.35 -7.05
CA ILE A 417 14.93 5.11 -7.33
C ILE A 417 15.71 5.15 -6.01
N HIS A 418 15.44 6.19 -5.22
CA HIS A 418 16.04 6.46 -3.94
C HIS A 418 15.02 6.38 -2.82
N ASN A 419 15.51 6.09 -1.62
CA ASN A 419 14.72 6.14 -0.40
C ASN A 419 14.77 7.56 0.19
N THR A 420 14.15 8.54 -0.48
CA THR A 420 14.05 9.92 0.01
C THR A 420 12.58 10.31 0.13
N SER A 421 12.25 11.19 1.08
CA SER A 421 10.86 11.64 1.28
C SER A 421 10.27 12.22 -0.01
N GLU A 422 11.04 13.04 -0.72
CA GLU A 422 10.60 13.68 -1.96
C GLU A 422 10.29 12.67 -3.07
N GLU A 423 11.18 11.69 -3.30
CA GLU A 423 10.95 10.67 -4.34
C GLU A 423 9.83 9.72 -4.00
N LEU A 424 9.71 9.32 -2.72
CA LEU A 424 8.59 8.50 -2.25
C LEU A 424 7.26 9.24 -2.44
N TRP A 425 7.23 10.55 -2.16
CA TRP A 425 6.05 11.39 -2.39
C TRP A 425 5.73 11.50 -3.87
N ASP A 426 6.73 11.72 -4.73
CA ASP A 426 6.53 11.77 -6.18
C ASP A 426 6.00 10.44 -6.73
N ALA A 427 6.48 9.30 -6.20
CA ALA A 427 5.96 7.98 -6.55
C ALA A 427 4.50 7.80 -6.11
N MET A 428 4.15 8.18 -4.88
CA MET A 428 2.76 8.18 -4.40
C MET A 428 1.83 9.08 -5.23
N ASN A 429 2.29 10.28 -5.58
CA ASN A 429 1.56 11.21 -6.45
C ASN A 429 1.41 10.69 -7.90
N ASN A 430 2.33 9.84 -8.36
CA ASN A 430 2.25 9.15 -9.64
C ASN A 430 1.51 7.81 -9.57
N CYS A 431 1.00 7.43 -8.38
CA CYS A 431 0.35 6.14 -8.14
C CYS A 431 1.25 4.92 -8.39
N ASP A 432 2.57 5.09 -8.30
CA ASP A 432 3.58 4.02 -8.42
C ASP A 432 3.67 3.20 -7.11
N VAL A 433 2.52 2.78 -6.57
CA VAL A 433 2.39 2.14 -5.25
C VAL A 433 1.37 1.02 -5.25
N TYR A 434 1.43 0.17 -4.23
CA TYR A 434 0.36 -0.78 -3.90
C TYR A 434 0.28 -1.06 -2.40
N GLY A 435 -0.85 -1.60 -1.95
CA GLY A 435 -1.05 -2.01 -0.55
C GLY A 435 -0.71 -3.48 -0.33
N THR A 436 -0.04 -3.80 0.78
CA THR A 436 0.22 -5.18 1.23
C THR A 436 0.01 -5.29 2.74
N GLN A 437 -0.37 -6.48 3.21
CA GLN A 437 -0.46 -6.77 4.64
C GLN A 437 0.89 -7.22 5.16
N LEU A 438 1.46 -6.50 6.15
CA LEU A 438 2.61 -6.87 7.00
C LEU A 438 3.88 -7.38 6.28
N LEU A 439 3.77 -8.49 5.58
CA LEU A 439 4.77 -9.06 4.71
C LEU A 439 4.98 -8.16 3.50
N LYS A 440 6.26 -7.97 3.18
CA LYS A 440 6.75 -7.18 2.06
C LYS A 440 6.59 -7.91 0.73
N ILE A 441 5.42 -8.47 0.43
CA ILE A 441 5.18 -9.26 -0.79
C ILE A 441 5.58 -8.41 -2.01
N ARG A 442 6.63 -8.83 -2.74
CA ARG A 442 7.19 -8.09 -3.88
C ARG A 442 6.42 -8.49 -5.13
N VAL A 443 5.64 -7.57 -5.69
CA VAL A 443 4.77 -7.86 -6.83
C VAL A 443 4.90 -6.78 -7.90
N ASN A 444 5.09 -7.22 -9.15
CA ASN A 444 5.00 -6.38 -10.33
C ASN A 444 3.90 -6.88 -11.25
N VAL A 445 3.12 -5.95 -11.81
CA VAL A 445 2.05 -6.27 -12.76
C VAL A 445 2.20 -5.41 -14.00
N ARG A 446 2.26 -6.05 -15.15
CA ARG A 446 2.36 -5.40 -16.47
C ARG A 446 1.12 -5.67 -17.30
N PHE A 447 0.59 -4.63 -17.95
CA PHE A 447 -0.49 -4.69 -18.91
C PHE A 447 0.06 -4.32 -20.30
N ASP A 448 0.12 -5.28 -21.23
CA ASP A 448 0.86 -5.18 -22.50
C ASP A 448 2.31 -4.69 -22.32
N GLY A 449 2.97 -5.14 -21.24
CA GLY A 449 4.32 -4.71 -20.87
C GLY A 449 4.42 -3.37 -20.13
N GLN A 450 3.31 -2.63 -20.01
CA GLN A 450 3.27 -1.32 -19.34
C GLN A 450 3.01 -1.46 -17.83
N MET A 451 3.73 -0.69 -17.01
CA MET A 451 3.46 -0.50 -15.58
C MET A 451 2.57 0.73 -15.44
N ALA A 452 1.37 0.58 -14.88
CA ALA A 452 0.35 1.64 -14.89
C ALA A 452 -0.58 1.60 -13.69
N LEU A 453 -0.02 1.40 -12.49
CA LEU A 453 -0.80 1.35 -11.26
C LEU A 453 -1.53 2.69 -11.05
N GLY A 454 -2.83 2.59 -10.81
CA GLY A 454 -3.76 3.70 -10.66
C GLY A 454 -3.90 4.62 -11.88
N GLN A 455 -3.56 4.14 -13.08
CA GLN A 455 -3.56 4.94 -14.31
C GLN A 455 -4.46 4.35 -15.40
N TRP A 456 -4.77 5.19 -16.38
CA TRP A 456 -5.51 4.83 -17.59
C TRP A 456 -4.54 4.45 -18.71
N ILE A 457 -4.75 3.29 -19.32
CA ILE A 457 -3.90 2.78 -20.39
C ILE A 457 -4.65 2.55 -21.70
N ARG A 458 -3.88 2.60 -22.78
CA ARG A 458 -4.28 2.05 -24.07
C ARG A 458 -3.68 0.65 -24.19
N CYS A 459 -4.51 -0.31 -24.59
CA CYS A 459 -4.11 -1.72 -24.68
C CYS A 459 -4.51 -2.31 -26.03
N LYS A 460 -4.00 -3.52 -26.28
CA LYS A 460 -4.32 -4.37 -27.42
C LYS A 460 -5.45 -5.33 -27.08
N LYS A 461 -5.93 -6.04 -28.10
CA LYS A 461 -6.83 -7.19 -27.96
C LYS A 461 -6.19 -8.45 -28.59
N PRO A 462 -5.98 -9.55 -27.83
CA PRO A 462 -6.16 -9.66 -26.38
C PRO A 462 -5.25 -8.72 -25.58
N LEU A 463 -5.73 -8.29 -24.41
CA LEU A 463 -4.89 -7.61 -23.41
C LEU A 463 -4.02 -8.66 -22.72
N THR A 464 -2.70 -8.46 -22.72
CA THR A 464 -1.76 -9.32 -21.98
C THR A 464 -1.53 -8.78 -20.58
N ILE A 465 -1.73 -9.61 -19.55
CA ILE A 465 -1.49 -9.26 -18.14
C ILE A 465 -0.41 -10.20 -17.61
N THR A 466 0.74 -9.65 -17.25
CA THR A 466 1.86 -10.41 -16.67
C THR A 466 2.03 -10.04 -15.21
N VAL A 467 2.07 -11.05 -14.35
CA VAL A 467 2.32 -10.89 -12.92
C VAL A 467 3.62 -11.60 -12.58
N SER A 468 4.56 -10.87 -11.98
CA SER A 468 5.68 -11.48 -11.28
C SER A 468 5.55 -11.19 -9.79
N ALA A 469 5.73 -12.22 -8.99
CA ALA A 469 5.65 -12.14 -7.54
C ALA A 469 6.78 -12.93 -6.92
N GLN A 470 7.33 -12.40 -5.83
CA GLN A 470 8.27 -13.10 -4.98
C GLN A 470 7.78 -13.02 -3.54
N SER A 471 7.74 -14.15 -2.86
CA SER A 471 7.56 -14.16 -1.42
C SER A 471 8.76 -13.49 -0.77
N THR A 472 8.51 -12.68 0.25
CA THR A 472 9.61 -12.09 1.01
C THR A 472 10.09 -13.01 2.11
N PHE A 473 11.42 -13.16 2.18
CA PHE A 473 12.14 -13.98 3.15
C PHE A 473 12.50 -13.19 4.41
N PRO A 474 12.85 -13.88 5.52
CA PRO A 474 13.61 -13.33 6.63
C PRO A 474 15.08 -13.17 6.21
N GLY A 475 15.34 -12.27 5.27
CA GLY A 475 16.71 -11.93 4.89
C GLY A 475 17.37 -11.11 5.98
N ILE A 476 18.64 -11.37 6.25
CA ILE A 476 19.48 -10.38 6.91
C ILE A 476 19.81 -9.32 5.85
N ASP A 477 19.45 -8.06 6.09
CA ASP A 477 19.82 -6.94 5.24
C ASP A 477 21.36 -6.83 5.12
N ARG A 478 21.84 -5.98 4.23
CA ARG A 478 23.29 -5.79 4.01
C ARG A 478 24.04 -5.27 5.24
N GLY A 479 23.31 -4.69 6.20
CA GLY A 479 23.84 -4.21 7.48
C GLY A 479 23.85 -5.28 8.56
N GLY A 480 23.50 -6.54 8.26
CA GLY A 480 23.47 -7.60 9.25
C GLY A 480 22.18 -7.67 10.07
N LYS A 481 21.12 -6.96 9.69
CA LYS A 481 19.87 -6.92 10.46
C LYS A 481 18.77 -7.78 9.85
N ASN A 482 18.03 -8.51 10.67
CA ASN A 482 17.05 -9.50 10.22
C ASN A 482 15.71 -8.87 9.82
N MET A 483 15.33 -8.82 8.53
CA MET A 483 14.10 -8.18 7.99
C MET A 483 12.73 -8.72 8.48
N LYS A 484 12.71 -9.46 9.59
CA LYS A 484 11.53 -10.01 10.27
C LYS A 484 10.74 -8.88 10.95
N PRO A 485 9.44 -8.71 10.66
CA PRO A 485 8.58 -7.84 11.45
C PRO A 485 8.56 -8.27 12.93
N ASP A 486 8.32 -7.30 13.81
CA ASP A 486 8.12 -7.60 15.22
C ASP A 486 6.96 -8.58 15.41
N GLY A 487 7.12 -9.50 16.35
CA GLY A 487 6.13 -10.49 16.70
C GLY A 487 6.16 -11.84 15.96
N TYR A 488 7.06 -12.05 15.00
CA TYR A 488 7.22 -13.36 14.34
C TYR A 488 8.45 -14.11 14.88
N SER A 489 8.70 -15.34 14.52
CA SER A 489 9.96 -16.06 14.75
C SER A 489 10.72 -16.26 13.44
N LYS A 490 11.98 -16.69 13.53
CA LYS A 490 12.89 -16.70 12.36
C LYS A 490 12.47 -17.69 11.29
N ASP A 491 11.73 -18.72 11.65
CA ASP A 491 11.31 -19.81 10.77
C ASP A 491 9.91 -19.57 10.16
N GLU A 492 9.27 -18.43 10.47
CA GLU A 492 7.83 -18.20 10.32
C GLU A 492 7.43 -17.28 9.16
N LEU A 493 8.32 -17.01 8.20
CA LEU A 493 8.06 -15.99 7.15
C LEU A 493 8.35 -16.43 5.71
N ASP A 494 9.00 -17.58 5.48
CA ASP A 494 9.32 -18.06 4.12
C ASP A 494 8.20 -18.93 3.54
N TYR A 495 7.02 -18.33 3.39
CA TYR A 495 5.88 -19.01 2.82
C TYR A 495 5.74 -18.72 1.33
N PRO A 496 5.39 -19.72 0.51
CA PRO A 496 5.24 -19.52 -0.93
C PRO A 496 4.05 -18.61 -1.24
N ILE A 497 4.12 -17.97 -2.41
CA ILE A 497 2.95 -17.38 -3.05
C ILE A 497 1.97 -18.51 -3.34
N SER A 498 0.80 -18.47 -2.70
CA SER A 498 -0.19 -19.54 -2.76
C SER A 498 -1.20 -19.31 -3.87
N ASP A 499 -1.58 -18.05 -4.10
CA ASP A 499 -2.63 -17.69 -5.03
C ASP A 499 -2.34 -16.35 -5.73
N ILE A 500 -2.75 -16.26 -6.99
CA ILE A 500 -2.79 -15.01 -7.76
C ILE A 500 -4.15 -14.93 -8.44
N TRP A 501 -4.89 -13.86 -8.18
CA TRP A 501 -6.16 -13.57 -8.85
C TRP A 501 -6.04 -12.33 -9.72
N VAL A 502 -6.62 -12.40 -10.91
CA VAL A 502 -6.85 -11.24 -11.76
C VAL A 502 -8.34 -10.94 -11.72
N VAL A 503 -8.68 -9.76 -11.24
CA VAL A 503 -10.05 -9.27 -11.09
C VAL A 503 -10.31 -8.17 -12.11
N LYS A 504 -11.51 -8.18 -12.68
CA LYS A 504 -11.98 -7.23 -13.68
C LYS A 504 -13.38 -6.72 -13.33
N LYS A 505 -13.72 -5.52 -13.80
CA LYS A 505 -15.10 -4.99 -13.86
C LYS A 505 -16.09 -6.02 -14.48
N ASP A 506 -17.26 -6.23 -13.86
CA ASP A 506 -18.35 -7.07 -14.39
C ASP A 506 -19.58 -6.25 -14.82
N ARG A 507 -19.60 -5.87 -16.10
CA ARG A 507 -20.70 -5.08 -16.69
C ARG A 507 -22.07 -5.75 -16.65
N GLY A 508 -22.10 -7.09 -16.58
CA GLY A 508 -23.35 -7.84 -16.61
C GLY A 508 -24.11 -7.77 -15.29
N LYS A 509 -23.46 -7.33 -14.20
CA LYS A 509 -24.05 -7.32 -12.87
C LYS A 509 -24.41 -5.92 -12.39
N GLY A 510 -23.71 -4.86 -12.82
CA GLY A 510 -23.90 -3.44 -12.43
C GLY A 510 -22.81 -2.91 -11.46
N ARG A 511 -23.08 -1.95 -10.57
CA ARG A 511 -22.08 -1.45 -9.58
C ARG A 511 -22.19 -2.13 -8.21
N PRO A 512 -21.06 -2.46 -7.54
CA PRO A 512 -19.67 -2.34 -7.99
C PRO A 512 -19.16 -3.61 -8.68
N TRP A 513 -20.06 -4.54 -9.03
CA TRP A 513 -19.75 -5.95 -9.19
C TRP A 513 -18.55 -6.20 -10.12
N CYS A 514 -17.57 -6.90 -9.57
CA CYS A 514 -16.37 -7.36 -10.22
C CYS A 514 -16.47 -8.87 -10.50
N LYS A 515 -15.54 -9.40 -11.28
CA LYS A 515 -15.36 -10.84 -11.48
C LYS A 515 -13.89 -11.22 -11.50
N ILE A 516 -13.58 -12.34 -10.85
CA ILE A 516 -12.31 -13.03 -11.05
C ILE A 516 -12.33 -13.63 -12.47
N ILE A 517 -11.43 -13.16 -13.32
CA ILE A 517 -11.28 -13.72 -14.68
C ILE A 517 -10.21 -14.79 -14.75
N ARG A 518 -9.24 -14.78 -13.82
CA ARG A 518 -8.18 -15.77 -13.69
C ARG A 518 -7.79 -15.98 -12.23
N HIS A 519 -7.47 -17.22 -11.90
CA HIS A 519 -6.92 -17.64 -10.61
C HIS A 519 -5.90 -18.74 -10.85
N VAL A 520 -4.71 -18.60 -10.29
CA VAL A 520 -3.68 -19.65 -10.29
C VAL A 520 -3.18 -19.90 -8.88
N LYS A 521 -2.80 -21.15 -8.60
CA LYS A 521 -2.28 -21.60 -7.30
C LYS A 521 -0.83 -22.09 -7.39
N PRO A 522 0.15 -21.18 -7.54
CA PRO A 522 1.50 -21.57 -7.91
C PRO A 522 2.25 -22.35 -6.83
N ASN A 523 2.06 -22.02 -5.54
CA ASN A 523 2.78 -22.60 -4.40
C ASN A 523 4.31 -22.56 -4.59
N LYS A 524 4.84 -21.39 -4.95
CA LYS A 524 6.28 -21.15 -5.15
C LYS A 524 6.72 -19.81 -4.59
N ASN A 525 8.00 -19.72 -4.20
CA ASN A 525 8.58 -18.49 -3.67
C ASN A 525 8.81 -17.43 -4.75
N MET A 526 8.95 -17.82 -6.01
CA MET A 526 8.99 -16.90 -7.14
C MET A 526 8.08 -17.41 -8.25
N VAL A 527 7.21 -16.53 -8.74
CA VAL A 527 6.18 -16.83 -9.72
C VAL A 527 6.20 -15.80 -10.82
N ILE A 528 6.14 -16.27 -12.07
CA ILE A 528 5.90 -15.43 -13.24
C ILE A 528 4.77 -16.10 -14.03
N VAL A 529 3.63 -15.43 -14.14
CA VAL A 529 2.45 -15.90 -14.86
C VAL A 529 1.98 -14.82 -15.84
N SER A 530 1.40 -15.24 -16.95
CA SER A 530 0.87 -14.34 -17.97
C SER A 530 -0.52 -14.81 -18.38
N PHE A 531 -1.41 -13.86 -18.59
CA PHE A 531 -2.82 -14.07 -18.89
C PHE A 531 -3.22 -13.22 -20.09
N GLU A 532 -4.19 -13.71 -20.86
CA GLU A 532 -4.79 -12.96 -21.95
C GLU A 532 -6.28 -12.75 -21.66
N ASP A 533 -6.78 -11.54 -21.93
CA ASP A 533 -8.21 -11.19 -21.89
C ASP A 533 -8.68 -10.67 -23.26
N ASP A 534 -9.40 -11.53 -23.98
CA ASP A 534 -10.06 -11.22 -25.25
C ASP A 534 -11.37 -10.42 -25.08
N ASP A 535 -11.87 -10.20 -23.86
CA ASP A 535 -13.10 -9.43 -23.61
C ASP A 535 -12.79 -8.03 -23.05
N VAL A 536 -11.53 -7.58 -23.09
CA VAL A 536 -11.15 -6.21 -22.68
C VAL A 536 -11.93 -5.15 -23.47
N LYS A 537 -12.45 -4.15 -22.76
CA LYS A 537 -13.24 -3.03 -23.32
C LYS A 537 -12.82 -1.70 -22.69
N PRO A 538 -12.99 -0.56 -23.40
CA PRO A 538 -12.84 0.77 -22.81
C PRO A 538 -13.73 0.94 -21.57
N ASP A 539 -13.24 1.60 -20.52
CA ASP A 539 -13.88 1.78 -19.20
C ASP A 539 -13.95 0.50 -18.33
N ASP A 540 -13.23 -0.56 -18.71
CA ASP A 540 -12.90 -1.63 -17.77
C ASP A 540 -11.83 -1.16 -16.78
N PHE A 541 -11.83 -1.77 -15.59
CA PHE A 541 -10.69 -1.73 -14.69
C PHE A 541 -10.25 -3.15 -14.32
N TYR A 542 -8.99 -3.27 -13.97
CA TYR A 542 -8.35 -4.49 -13.50
C TYR A 542 -7.63 -4.24 -12.20
N PHE A 543 -7.59 -5.23 -11.33
CA PHE A 543 -6.62 -5.28 -10.25
C PHE A 543 -6.17 -6.73 -10.02
N VAL A 544 -5.01 -6.88 -9.40
CA VAL A 544 -4.43 -8.18 -9.07
C VAL A 544 -4.36 -8.31 -7.57
N ALA A 545 -4.81 -9.45 -7.06
CA ALA A 545 -4.59 -9.83 -5.67
C ALA A 545 -3.59 -10.99 -5.64
N VAL A 546 -2.54 -10.86 -4.84
CA VAL A 546 -1.54 -11.91 -4.62
C VAL A 546 -1.61 -12.31 -3.17
N ARG A 547 -1.73 -13.61 -2.91
CA ARG A 547 -1.70 -14.15 -1.56
C ARG A 547 -0.43 -14.94 -1.32
N GLN A 548 0.17 -14.67 -0.19
CA GLN A 548 1.24 -15.45 0.40
C GLN A 548 0.65 -16.18 1.60
N LYS A 549 0.97 -17.47 1.73
CA LYS A 549 0.69 -18.18 2.98
C LYS A 549 1.43 -17.50 4.13
N GLY A 550 0.92 -17.66 5.32
CA GLY A 550 1.45 -17.17 6.56
C GLY A 550 1.48 -18.29 7.58
N GLU A 551 2.19 -18.06 8.67
CA GLU A 551 1.96 -18.87 9.85
C GLU A 551 0.68 -18.42 10.55
N LEU A 552 0.02 -19.33 11.26
CA LEU A 552 -1.11 -19.04 12.11
C LEU A 552 -0.79 -17.91 13.11
N LEU A 553 -1.49 -16.78 13.06
CA LEU A 553 -1.60 -15.87 14.21
C LEU A 553 -2.55 -16.45 15.26
N ARG A 554 -3.48 -17.34 14.87
CA ARG A 554 -4.46 -18.00 15.75
C ARG A 554 -4.35 -19.53 15.67
N GLU A 555 -4.19 -20.21 16.81
CA GLU A 555 -4.22 -21.69 16.86
C GLU A 555 -5.52 -22.30 16.31
N SER A 556 -6.63 -21.57 16.32
CA SER A 556 -7.96 -22.06 15.97
C SER A 556 -8.33 -22.00 14.47
N ASP A 557 -7.66 -21.17 13.66
CA ASP A 557 -8.21 -20.73 12.37
C ASP A 557 -7.46 -21.30 11.13
N GLY A 558 -6.40 -22.09 11.33
CA GLY A 558 -5.52 -22.54 10.23
C GLY A 558 -4.49 -21.48 9.82
N GLN A 559 -3.61 -21.82 8.86
CA GLN A 559 -2.56 -20.91 8.35
C GLN A 559 -3.15 -19.55 7.97
N ASP A 560 -2.52 -18.45 8.43
CA ASP A 560 -2.89 -17.12 8.00
C ASP A 560 -2.56 -16.89 6.52
N GLU A 561 -3.23 -15.94 5.90
CA GLU A 561 -3.10 -15.66 4.47
C GLU A 561 -2.93 -14.17 4.19
N TYR A 562 -1.69 -13.72 3.99
CA TYR A 562 -1.38 -12.32 3.71
C TYR A 562 -1.63 -11.98 2.24
N MET A 563 -2.18 -10.80 1.98
CA MET A 563 -2.54 -10.34 0.64
C MET A 563 -1.89 -9.01 0.28
N ALA A 564 -1.47 -8.91 -0.98
CA ALA A 564 -1.14 -7.67 -1.66
C ALA A 564 -2.20 -7.37 -2.73
N TYR A 565 -2.59 -6.10 -2.83
CA TYR A 565 -3.57 -5.62 -3.80
C TYR A 565 -2.92 -4.59 -4.73
N ILE A 566 -2.78 -4.96 -6.00
CA ILE A 566 -2.03 -4.21 -7.02
C ILE A 566 -3.00 -3.63 -8.05
N GLY A 567 -2.92 -2.32 -8.26
CA GLY A 567 -3.79 -1.58 -9.18
C GLY A 567 -4.63 -0.53 -8.45
N PRO A 568 -5.82 -0.17 -8.98
CA PRO A 568 -6.38 -0.62 -10.25
C PRO A 568 -5.54 -0.20 -11.47
N VAL A 569 -5.85 -0.75 -12.64
CA VAL A 569 -5.47 -0.21 -13.95
C VAL A 569 -6.75 -0.02 -14.76
N PHE A 570 -6.95 1.16 -15.34
CA PHE A 570 -8.15 1.53 -16.09
C PHE A 570 -7.89 1.48 -17.59
N ILE A 571 -8.88 1.07 -18.39
CA ILE A 571 -8.74 0.98 -19.85
C ILE A 571 -9.33 2.23 -20.51
N ASP A 572 -8.46 3.07 -21.08
CA ASP A 572 -8.87 4.21 -21.91
C ASP A 572 -9.40 3.74 -23.26
N LYS A 573 -8.59 2.93 -23.95
CA LYS A 573 -8.85 2.48 -25.32
C LYS A 573 -8.30 1.08 -25.57
N VAL A 574 -9.01 0.32 -26.40
CA VAL A 574 -8.56 -0.96 -26.95
C VAL A 574 -8.28 -0.75 -28.45
N ASN A 575 -7.06 -1.08 -28.88
CA ASN A 575 -6.59 -0.92 -30.26
C ASN A 575 -6.77 -2.17 -31.10
#